data_AF-A0A843F2K9-F1
#
_entry.id   AF-A0A843F2K9-F1
#
_cell.length_a   1.000
_cell.length_b   1.000
_cell.length_c   1.000
_cell.angle_alpha   90.00
_cell.angle_beta   90.00
_cell.angle_gamma   90.00
#
_symmetry.space_group_name_H-M   'P 1'
#
loop_
_entity.id
_entity.type
_entity.pdbx_description
1 polymer ?
#
loop_
_entity_poly.entity_id
_entity_poly.type
_entity_poly.pdbx_seq_one_letter_code
_entity_poly.pdbx_strand_id
1 'polypeptide(L)' 'MSLLDEYGDRKEQNGKKEGMKELISSLLNSGESLSEIAKKTGKSVEELEEILKD' A
#
# COMPACT_ATOMS: atom_id res chain seq x y z
N MET A 1 -22.83 17.44 22.37
CA MET A 1 -21.64 16.59 22.26
C MET A 1 -21.97 15.50 21.24
N SER A 2 -21.45 15.59 20.02
CA SER A 2 -21.86 14.71 18.92
C SER A 2 -20.95 13.48 18.86
N LEU A 3 -21.54 12.29 18.82
CA LEU A 3 -20.90 10.96 18.73
C LEU A 3 -20.17 10.69 17.39
N LEU A 4 -20.00 11.72 16.55
CA LEU A 4 -19.58 11.57 15.15
C LEU A 4 -18.10 11.89 14.87
N ASP A 5 -17.37 12.50 15.80
CA ASP A 5 -15.95 12.80 15.57
C ASP A 5 -15.05 11.56 15.62
N GLU A 6 -15.50 10.44 16.22
CA GLU A 6 -14.64 9.28 16.49
C GLU A 6 -14.70 8.15 15.45
N TYR A 7 -15.59 8.24 14.45
CA TYR A 7 -15.80 7.18 13.44
C TYR A 7 -15.27 7.51 12.04
N GLY A 8 -14.56 8.63 11.87
CA GLY A 8 -14.04 9.08 10.55
C GLY A 8 -12.73 8.43 10.10
N ASP A 9 -11.83 8.05 11.01
CA ASP A 9 -10.43 7.81 10.65
C ASP A 9 -10.05 6.34 10.35
N ARG A 10 -10.80 5.36 10.88
CA ARG A 10 -10.34 3.96 10.88
C ARG A 10 -10.56 3.16 9.60
N LYS A 11 -11.44 3.59 8.68
CA LYS A 11 -11.70 2.84 7.43
C LYS A 11 -10.78 3.20 6.27
N GLU A 12 -10.07 4.32 6.34
CA GLU A 12 -9.31 4.82 5.19
C GLU A 12 -7.94 4.15 5.02
N GLN A 13 -7.45 3.42 6.03
CA GLN A 13 -6.14 2.77 5.97
C GLN A 13 -6.17 1.37 5.35
N ASN A 14 -7.28 0.62 5.46
CA ASN A 14 -7.36 -0.75 4.94
C ASN A 14 -7.55 -0.81 3.42
N GLY A 15 -8.35 0.10 2.82
CA GLY A 15 -8.52 0.14 1.37
C GLY A 15 -7.25 0.53 0.60
N LYS A 16 -6.32 1.27 1.25
CA LYS A 16 -5.04 1.67 0.66
C LYS A 16 -4.04 0.51 0.58
N LYS A 17 -4.06 -0.43 1.54
CA LYS A 17 -3.13 -1.57 1.58
C LYS A 17 -3.42 -2.63 0.50
N GLU A 18 -4.69 -2.99 0.33
CA GLU A 18 -5.10 -3.96 -0.71
C GLU A 18 -4.80 -3.43 -2.13
N GLY A 19 -5.15 -2.17 -2.41
CA GLY A 19 -4.82 -1.56 -3.71
C GLY A 19 -3.32 -1.42 -3.96
N MET A 20 -2.52 -1.25 -2.90
CA MET A 20 -1.07 -1.19 -2.99
C MET A 20 -0.47 -2.53 -3.43
N LYS A 21 -0.94 -3.64 -2.86
CA LYS A 21 -0.44 -4.98 -3.18
C LYS A 21 -0.73 -5.36 -4.64
N GLU A 22 -1.92 -5.02 -5.13
CA GLU A 22 -2.28 -5.25 -6.54
C GLU A 22 -1.40 -4.44 -7.49
N LEU A 23 -1.16 -3.16 -7.18
CA LEU A 23 -0.27 -2.30 -7.95
C LEU A 23 1.16 -2.86 -7.99
N ILE A 24 1.74 -3.22 -6.84
CA ILE A 24 3.10 -3.77 -6.76
C ILE A 24 3.20 -5.06 -7.59
N SER A 25 2.21 -5.95 -7.46
CA SER A 25 2.17 -7.21 -8.20
C SER A 25 2.03 -7.00 -9.71
N SER A 26 1.27 -6.00 -10.15
CA SER A 26 1.11 -5.64 -11.56
C SER A 26 2.40 -5.07 -12.15
N LEU A 27 3.10 -4.20 -11.40
CA LEU A 27 4.38 -3.62 -11.82
C LEU A 27 5.47 -4.68 -11.91
N LEU A 28 5.53 -5.62 -10.95
CA LEU A 28 6.44 -6.77 -11.01
C LEU A 28 6.16 -7.66 -12.22
N ASN A 29 4.89 -7.96 -12.51
CA ASN A 29 4.50 -8.72 -13.70
C ASN A 29 4.82 -7.98 -15.01
N SER A 30 4.85 -6.64 -14.98
CA SER A 30 5.26 -5.81 -16.11
C SER A 30 6.78 -5.79 -16.32
N GLY A 31 7.54 -6.42 -15.42
CA GLY A 31 9.00 -6.51 -15.46
C GLY A 31 9.72 -5.40 -14.69
N GLU A 32 9.02 -4.55 -13.94
CA GLU A 32 9.69 -3.58 -13.06
C GLU A 32 10.33 -4.26 -11.86
N SER A 33 11.46 -3.71 -11.43
CA SER A 33 12.15 -4.19 -10.23
C SER A 33 11.55 -3.56 -8.96
N LEU A 34 11.58 -4.30 -7.84
CA LEU A 34 11.15 -3.78 -6.53
C LEU A 34 11.80 -2.44 -6.17
N SER A 35 13.05 -2.22 -6.57
CA SER A 35 13.79 -0.97 -6.36
C SER A 35 13.23 0.21 -7.15
N GLU A 36 12.68 -0.01 -8.35
CA GLU A 36 12.01 1.04 -9.14
C GLU A 36 10.62 1.32 -8.58
N ILE A 37 9.88 0.27 -8.23
CA ILE A 37 8.57 0.37 -7.61
C ILE A 37 8.68 1.13 -6.29
N ALA A 38 9.70 0.85 -5.48
CA ALA A 38 10.02 1.55 -4.23
C ALA A 38 10.16 3.06 -4.46
N LYS A 39 10.93 3.46 -5.48
CA LYS A 39 11.10 4.87 -5.85
C LYS A 39 9.81 5.52 -6.33
N LYS A 40 9.00 4.81 -7.15
CA LYS A 40 7.72 5.32 -7.65
C LYS A 40 6.67 5.50 -6.56
N THR A 41 6.68 4.59 -5.59
CA THR A 41 5.72 4.55 -4.49
C THR A 41 6.16 5.36 -3.27
N GLY A 42 7.43 5.80 -3.25
CA GLY A 42 8.03 6.49 -2.10
C GLY A 42 8.24 5.57 -0.90
N LYS A 43 8.26 4.25 -1.11
CA LYS A 43 8.45 3.22 -0.09
C LYS A 43 9.83 2.59 -0.18
N SER A 44 10.24 1.91 0.87
CA SER A 44 11.44 1.07 0.84
C SER A 44 11.12 -0.32 0.25
N VAL A 45 12.13 -0.98 -0.32
CA VAL A 45 11.98 -2.35 -0.83
C VAL A 45 11.49 -3.30 0.27
N GLU A 46 11.99 -3.14 1.50
CA GLU A 46 11.55 -3.92 2.67
C GLU A 46 10.05 -3.73 2.96
N GLU A 47 9.53 -2.50 2.88
CA GLU A 47 8.09 -2.26 3.04
C GLU A 47 7.27 -2.93 1.93
N LEU A 48 7.77 -2.92 0.69
CA LEU A 48 7.09 -3.61 -0.42
C LEU A 48 7.08 -5.12 -0.21
N GLU A 49 8.15 -5.70 0.31
CA GLU A 49 8.21 -7.12 0.66
C GLU A 49 7.24 -7.48 1.80
N GLU A 50 7.10 -6.63 2.82
CA GLU A 50 6.09 -6.82 3.86
C GLU A 50 4.67 -6.79 3.29
N ILE A 51 4.38 -5.86 2.37
CA ILE A 51 3.08 -5.76 1.70
C ILE A 51 2.78 -6.98 0.82
N LEU A 52 3.80 -7.61 0.24
CA LEU A 52 3.65 -8.80 -0.59
C LEU A 52 3.54 -10.11 0.22
N LYS A 53 4.10 -10.15 1.43
CA LYS A 53 4.10 -11.33 2.31
C LYS A 53 2.81 -11.56 3.09
N ASP A 54 2.03 -10.51 3.35
CA ASP A 54 0.71 -10.55 4.01
C ASP A 54 -0.38 -11.05 3.05
#